data_AF-A0AAU5S5W4-F1
#
_entry.id   AF-A0AAU5S5W4-F1
#
_cell.length_a   1.000
_cell.length_b   1.000
_cell.length_c   1.000
_cell.angle_alpha   90.00
_cell.angle_beta   90.00
_cell.angle_gamma   90.00
#
_symmetry.space_group_name_H-M   'P 1'
#
loop_
_entity.id
_entity.type
_entity.pdbx_description
1 polymer ?
#
loop_
_entity_poly.entity_id
_entity_poly.type
_entity_poly.pdbx_seq_one_letter_code
_entity_poly.pdbx_strand_id
1 'polypeptide(L)'
;MLENEDCNVLKALAAVKYFCRAQPDVTERIKQVRKAWQRRVAESSTGEAGYWVTVDDSAGGTAHLDQVRLALAWIYGDVVHHDHERRQAADPFGLLERYRAAVPLVAFVMWFAIDVLSSVRELQDDGYLDLDPQVFDREVVLASTTWELPARAYAAPVGTPPPADIEAPFGAGWVELSRPPVPEDE
;
A
#
# COMPACT_ATOMS: atom_id res chain seq x y z
N MET A 1 1.16 9.83 7.82
CA MET A 1 0.67 8.87 6.80
C MET A 1 0.42 9.61 5.48
N LEU A 2 1.29 9.46 4.47
CA LEU A 2 1.17 10.02 3.10
C LEU A 2 0.67 11.49 3.01
N GLU A 3 0.97 12.33 4.01
CA GLU A 3 0.45 13.71 4.10
C GLU A 3 1.04 14.61 3.01
N ASN A 4 2.24 14.28 2.56
CA ASN A 4 2.98 15.01 1.55
C ASN A 4 2.75 14.49 0.12
N GLU A 5 2.03 13.39 -0.04
CA GLU A 5 1.78 12.79 -1.36
C GLU A 5 0.68 13.54 -2.12
N ASP A 6 0.75 13.48 -3.45
CA ASP A 6 -0.28 14.05 -4.33
C ASP A 6 -1.60 13.29 -4.26
N CYS A 7 -1.55 11.98 -3.95
CA CYS A 7 -2.73 11.12 -3.77
C CYS A 7 -3.35 11.18 -2.37
N ASN A 8 -3.07 12.23 -1.59
CA ASN A 8 -3.58 12.35 -0.23
C ASN A 8 -5.11 12.49 -0.17
N VAL A 9 -5.79 11.59 0.55
CA VAL A 9 -7.26 11.57 0.64
C VAL A 9 -7.85 12.85 1.24
N LEU A 10 -7.14 13.54 2.14
CA LEU A 10 -7.59 14.81 2.70
C LEU A 10 -7.55 15.95 1.68
N LYS A 11 -6.61 15.91 0.72
CA LYS A 11 -6.59 16.85 -0.42
C LYS A 11 -7.78 16.57 -1.35
N ALA A 12 -8.05 15.30 -1.65
CA ALA A 12 -9.21 14.90 -2.46
C ALA A 12 -10.53 15.37 -1.82
N LEU A 13 -10.75 15.08 -0.54
CA LEU A 13 -11.94 15.55 0.19
C LEU A 13 -12.05 17.08 0.22
N ALA A 14 -10.94 17.81 0.32
CA ALA A 14 -10.94 19.27 0.26
C ALA A 14 -11.39 19.78 -1.12
N ALA A 15 -10.93 19.14 -2.20
CA ALA A 15 -11.34 19.47 -3.56
C ALA A 15 -12.83 19.20 -3.79
N VAL A 16 -13.32 18.01 -3.41
CA VAL A 16 -14.75 17.67 -3.54
C VAL A 16 -15.62 18.67 -2.76
N LYS A 17 -15.24 19.02 -1.53
CA LYS A 17 -15.95 20.03 -0.75
C LYS A 17 -16.00 21.39 -1.46
N TYR A 18 -14.91 21.79 -2.11
CA TYR A 18 -14.85 23.06 -2.83
C TYR A 18 -15.81 23.09 -4.02
N PHE A 19 -15.86 22.01 -4.82
CA PHE A 19 -16.79 21.91 -5.94
C PHE A 19 -18.25 21.86 -5.47
N CYS A 20 -18.53 21.11 -4.40
CA CYS A 20 -19.87 20.97 -3.84
C CYS A 20 -20.25 22.06 -2.83
N ARG A 21 -19.54 23.21 -2.78
CA ARG A 21 -19.73 24.25 -1.74
C ARG A 21 -21.14 24.86 -1.70
N ALA A 22 -21.90 24.76 -2.79
CA ALA A 22 -23.27 25.23 -2.88
C ALA A 22 -24.30 24.23 -2.29
N GLN A 23 -23.86 23.03 -1.90
CA GLN A 23 -24.70 21.94 -1.40
C GLN A 23 -24.38 21.65 0.08
N PRO A 24 -25.13 22.22 1.04
CA PRO A 24 -24.81 22.12 2.46
C PRO A 24 -24.68 20.68 2.95
N ASP A 25 -25.59 19.80 2.55
CA ASP A 25 -25.62 18.39 2.99
C ASP A 25 -24.36 17.64 2.55
N VAL A 26 -23.91 17.86 1.31
CA VAL A 26 -22.67 17.27 0.78
C VAL A 26 -21.47 17.80 1.55
N THR A 27 -21.40 19.11 1.78
CA THR A 27 -20.28 19.69 2.54
C THR A 27 -20.22 19.20 3.98
N GLU A 28 -21.35 18.90 4.60
CA GLU A 28 -21.40 18.38 5.97
C GLU A 28 -21.00 16.91 6.01
N ARG A 29 -21.47 16.08 5.08
CA ARG A 29 -21.01 14.70 4.89
C ARG A 29 -19.48 14.66 4.73
N ILE A 30 -18.90 15.52 3.91
CA ILE A 30 -17.44 15.56 3.70
C ILE A 30 -16.67 15.94 4.97
N LYS A 31 -17.19 16.87 5.79
CA LYS A 31 -16.58 17.20 7.09
C LYS A 31 -16.61 15.99 8.03
N GLN A 32 -17.71 15.26 8.08
CA GLN A 32 -17.86 14.06 8.90
C GLN A 32 -16.89 12.97 8.46
N VAL A 33 -16.79 12.71 7.16
CA VAL A 33 -15.86 11.76 6.53
C VAL A 33 -14.40 12.15 6.84
N ARG A 34 -14.04 13.43 6.68
CA ARG A 34 -12.72 13.94 7.06
C ARG A 34 -12.40 13.71 8.54
N LYS A 35 -13.37 13.97 9.42
CA LYS A 35 -13.20 13.76 10.87
C LYS A 35 -13.01 12.29 11.19
N ALA A 36 -13.78 11.40 10.56
CA ALA A 36 -13.65 9.96 10.72
C ALA A 36 -12.26 9.46 10.31
N TRP A 37 -11.75 9.92 9.15
CA TRP A 37 -10.38 9.65 8.71
C TRP A 37 -9.34 10.09 9.75
N GLN A 38 -9.38 11.38 10.13
CA GLN A 38 -8.40 11.96 11.04
C GLN A 38 -8.36 11.23 12.39
N ARG A 39 -9.52 10.87 12.94
CA ARG A 39 -9.60 10.08 14.17
C ARG A 39 -8.92 8.72 14.04
N ARG A 40 -9.05 8.08 12.88
CA ARG A 40 -8.60 6.70 12.69
C ARG A 40 -7.11 6.59 12.37
N VAL A 41 -6.53 7.59 11.72
CA VAL A 41 -5.13 7.56 11.26
C VAL A 41 -4.18 8.45 12.05
N ALA A 42 -4.69 9.29 12.96
CA ALA A 42 -3.85 10.15 13.77
C ALA A 42 -3.02 9.32 14.77
N GLU A 43 -1.71 9.62 14.82
CA GLU A 43 -0.82 9.16 15.88
C GLU A 43 -1.14 9.96 17.15
N SER A 44 -2.24 9.62 17.84
CA SER A 44 -2.66 10.29 19.07
C SER A 44 -2.29 9.47 20.30
N SER A 45 -1.65 10.10 21.27
CA SER A 45 -1.43 9.54 22.62
C SER A 45 -2.70 9.55 23.50
N THR A 46 -3.85 10.01 22.97
CA THR A 46 -5.08 10.29 23.73
C THR A 46 -6.15 9.21 23.60
N GLY A 47 -5.86 8.05 23.00
CA GLY A 47 -6.66 6.84 23.19
C GLY A 47 -7.89 6.63 22.29
N GLU A 48 -8.03 7.33 21.16
CA GLU A 48 -9.03 6.96 20.12
C GLU A 48 -8.53 5.88 19.14
N ALA A 49 -7.36 5.28 19.43
CA ALA A 49 -6.92 4.06 18.79
C ALA A 49 -7.84 2.90 19.18
N GLY A 50 -8.08 1.94 18.27
CA GLY A 50 -9.02 0.84 18.53
C GLY A 50 -8.66 0.00 19.76
N TYR A 51 -7.38 0.01 20.15
CA TYR A 51 -6.88 -0.46 21.43
C TYR A 51 -5.45 0.08 21.68
N TRP A 52 -4.90 -0.21 22.85
CA TRP A 52 -3.48 -0.02 23.18
C TRP A 52 -2.90 -1.28 23.81
N VAL A 53 -1.59 -1.41 23.78
CA VAL A 53 -0.87 -2.49 24.46
C VAL A 53 0.09 -1.90 25.47
N THR A 54 0.15 -2.55 26.62
CA THR A 54 1.14 -2.29 27.66
C THR A 54 1.91 -3.57 27.92
N VAL A 55 3.24 -3.49 27.93
CA VAL A 55 4.13 -4.59 28.30
C VAL A 55 4.87 -4.17 29.56
N ASP A 56 4.90 -5.07 30.54
CA ASP A 56 5.68 -4.92 31.75
C ASP A 56 6.77 -6.00 31.73
N ASP A 57 8.02 -5.57 31.85
CA ASP A 57 9.15 -6.50 31.92
C ASP A 57 9.45 -6.88 33.38
N SER A 58 10.07 -8.04 33.57
CA SER A 58 10.43 -8.53 34.91
C SER A 58 11.52 -7.68 35.61
N ALA A 59 12.11 -6.70 34.91
CA ALA A 59 13.08 -5.75 35.44
C ALA A 59 12.44 -4.40 35.84
N GLY A 60 11.11 -4.27 35.74
CA GLY A 60 10.34 -3.09 36.12
C GLY A 60 10.20 -2.02 35.03
N GLY A 61 10.53 -2.37 33.78
CA GLY A 61 10.30 -1.53 32.62
C GLY A 61 8.87 -1.68 32.08
N THR A 62 8.11 -0.59 32.03
CA THR A 62 6.79 -0.56 31.40
C THR A 62 6.84 0.19 30.07
N ALA A 63 6.40 -0.44 28.99
CA ALA A 63 6.24 0.16 27.67
C ALA A 63 4.76 0.24 27.29
N HIS A 64 4.35 1.32 26.61
CA HIS A 64 2.98 1.50 26.13
C HIS A 64 2.96 2.08 24.71
N LEU A 65 2.16 1.49 23.83
CA LEU A 65 1.88 2.03 22.49
C LEU A 65 0.41 1.88 22.11
N ASP A 66 -0.09 2.88 21.39
CA ASP A 66 -1.39 2.84 20.74
C ASP A 66 -1.37 1.99 19.46
N GLN A 67 -2.55 1.56 19.01
CA GLN A 67 -2.72 0.75 17.80
C GLN A 67 -2.09 1.42 16.56
N VAL A 68 -2.19 2.74 16.39
CA VAL A 68 -1.71 3.41 15.16
C VAL A 68 -0.19 3.38 15.11
N ARG A 69 0.49 3.63 16.23
CA ARG A 69 1.95 3.55 16.33
C ARG A 69 2.46 2.12 16.10
N LEU A 70 1.78 1.12 16.67
CA LEU A 70 2.09 -0.30 16.42
C LEU A 70 1.91 -0.67 14.94
N ALA A 71 0.81 -0.22 14.34
CA ALA A 71 0.53 -0.43 12.92
C ALA A 71 1.59 0.20 12.02
N LEU A 72 2.00 1.44 12.31
CA LEU A 72 3.02 2.15 11.55
C LEU A 72 4.40 1.51 11.71
N ALA A 73 4.72 0.96 12.89
CA ALA A 73 5.95 0.18 13.06
C ALA A 73 5.96 -1.08 12.17
N TRP A 74 4.81 -1.73 11.96
CA TRP A 74 4.70 -2.81 10.97
C TRP A 74 4.85 -2.30 9.54
N ILE A 75 4.02 -1.34 9.14
CA ILE A 75 3.94 -0.85 7.74
C ILE A 75 5.29 -0.25 7.31
N TYR A 76 5.84 0.68 8.10
CA TYR A 76 7.05 1.42 7.74
C TYR A 76 8.33 0.75 8.24
N GLY A 77 8.29 0.11 9.42
CA GLY A 77 9.46 -0.52 10.01
C GLY A 77 9.73 -1.95 9.52
N ASP A 78 8.69 -2.78 9.43
CA ASP A 78 8.83 -4.18 9.02
C ASP A 78 8.72 -4.39 7.49
N VAL A 79 7.87 -3.62 6.77
CA VAL A 79 7.53 -3.89 5.36
C VAL A 79 8.13 -2.91 4.35
N VAL A 80 7.80 -1.61 4.44
CA VAL A 80 7.96 -0.71 3.27
C VAL A 80 9.26 0.10 3.29
N HIS A 81 9.64 0.70 4.43
CA HIS A 81 10.65 1.76 4.46
C HIS A 81 11.87 1.48 5.35
N HIS A 82 11.93 0.31 6.00
CA HIS A 82 12.94 0.04 7.04
C HIS A 82 13.09 1.20 8.03
N ASP A 83 11.98 1.78 8.48
CA ASP A 83 11.98 2.81 9.52
C ASP A 83 12.44 2.18 10.86
N HIS A 84 13.75 2.26 11.09
CA HIS A 84 14.42 1.64 12.22
C HIS A 84 13.95 2.21 13.56
N GLU A 85 13.65 3.52 13.61
CA GLU A 85 13.21 4.18 14.84
C GLU A 85 11.84 3.68 15.27
N ARG A 86 10.87 3.62 14.33
CA ARG A 86 9.54 3.08 14.62
C ARG A 86 9.58 1.61 14.98
N ARG A 87 10.41 0.82 14.29
CA ARG A 87 10.59 -0.60 14.60
C ARG A 87 11.14 -0.78 16.02
N GLN A 88 12.23 -0.09 16.36
CA GLN A 88 12.88 -0.19 17.66
C GLN A 88 11.95 0.23 18.81
N ALA A 89 11.19 1.31 18.62
CA ALA A 89 10.21 1.75 19.62
C ALA A 89 9.11 0.71 19.90
N ALA A 90 8.79 -0.13 18.92
CA ALA A 90 7.76 -1.16 19.01
C ALA A 90 8.30 -2.58 19.21
N ASP A 91 9.61 -2.76 19.39
CA ASP A 91 10.22 -4.08 19.64
C ASP A 91 9.73 -4.78 20.92
N PRO A 92 9.48 -4.08 22.05
CA PRO A 92 8.96 -4.71 23.27
C PRO A 92 7.61 -5.43 23.09
N PHE A 93 6.82 -5.08 22.06
CA PHE A 93 5.49 -5.63 21.80
C PHE A 93 5.52 -6.84 20.85
N GLY A 94 6.65 -7.05 20.16
CA GLY A 94 6.82 -8.15 19.22
C GLY A 94 6.07 -7.99 17.90
N LEU A 95 6.47 -8.81 16.93
CA LEU A 95 5.96 -8.76 15.54
C LEU A 95 4.45 -9.02 15.44
N LEU A 96 3.93 -9.96 16.23
CA LEU A 96 2.51 -10.34 16.17
C LEU A 96 1.60 -9.15 16.51
N GLU A 97 1.99 -8.35 17.51
CA GLU A 97 1.17 -7.22 17.94
C GLU A 97 1.20 -6.08 16.92
N ARG A 98 2.38 -5.80 16.35
CA ARG A 98 2.53 -4.87 15.24
C ARG A 98 1.64 -5.27 14.04
N TYR A 99 1.64 -6.55 13.68
CA TYR A 99 0.77 -7.08 12.62
C TYR A 99 -0.73 -6.93 12.95
N ARG A 100 -1.15 -7.35 14.15
CA ARG A 100 -2.55 -7.25 14.60
C ARG A 100 -3.06 -5.82 14.58
N ALA A 101 -2.21 -4.86 14.93
CA ALA A 101 -2.55 -3.44 14.90
C ALA A 101 -2.68 -2.90 13.47
N ALA A 102 -1.83 -3.38 12.54
CA ALA A 102 -1.78 -2.97 11.14
C ALA A 102 -2.99 -3.43 10.32
N VAL A 103 -3.40 -4.70 10.47
CA VAL A 103 -4.50 -5.30 9.69
C VAL A 103 -5.77 -4.42 9.64
N PRO A 104 -6.38 -4.01 10.77
CA PRO A 104 -7.59 -3.21 10.75
C PRO A 104 -7.36 -1.77 10.27
N LEU A 105 -6.14 -1.23 10.39
CA LEU A 105 -5.81 0.08 9.85
C LEU A 105 -5.74 0.02 8.31
N VAL A 106 -5.04 -0.97 7.76
CA VAL A 106 -4.95 -1.18 6.31
C VAL A 106 -6.33 -1.44 5.70
N ALA A 107 -7.11 -2.33 6.32
CA ALA A 107 -8.47 -2.63 5.87
C ALA A 107 -9.36 -1.37 5.87
N PHE A 108 -9.26 -0.54 6.91
CA PHE A 108 -9.96 0.74 6.97
C PHE A 108 -9.54 1.68 5.84
N VAL A 109 -8.24 1.82 5.58
CA VAL A 109 -7.71 2.71 4.53
C VAL A 109 -8.18 2.26 3.15
N MET A 110 -8.15 0.95 2.88
CA MET A 110 -8.65 0.39 1.62
C MET A 110 -10.15 0.65 1.44
N TRP A 111 -10.94 0.31 2.46
CA TRP A 111 -12.40 0.54 2.41
C TRP A 111 -12.73 2.02 2.24
N PHE A 112 -12.03 2.90 2.98
CA PHE A 112 -12.26 4.34 2.92
C PHE A 112 -11.88 4.92 1.55
N ALA A 113 -10.79 4.45 0.93
CA ALA A 113 -10.43 4.86 -0.42
C ALA A 113 -11.51 4.49 -1.45
N ILE A 114 -12.09 3.28 -1.33
CA ILE A 114 -13.21 2.83 -2.16
C ILE A 114 -14.45 3.71 -1.92
N ASP A 115 -14.79 3.99 -0.66
CA ASP A 115 -15.95 4.83 -0.29
C ASP A 115 -15.84 6.26 -0.84
N VAL A 116 -14.63 6.85 -0.77
CA VAL A 116 -14.35 8.17 -1.37
C VAL A 116 -14.49 8.12 -2.89
N LEU A 117 -13.95 7.09 -3.56
CA LEU A 117 -14.09 6.94 -5.01
C LEU A 117 -15.56 6.78 -5.43
N SER A 118 -16.32 5.94 -4.73
CA SER A 118 -17.75 5.77 -4.97
C SER A 118 -18.51 7.09 -4.78
N SER A 119 -18.21 7.84 -3.73
CA SER A 119 -18.82 9.15 -3.49
C SER A 119 -18.49 10.15 -4.60
N VAL A 120 -17.27 10.14 -5.15
CA VAL A 120 -16.89 11.00 -6.27
C VAL A 120 -17.65 10.62 -7.55
N ARG A 121 -17.86 9.31 -7.79
CA ARG A 121 -18.67 8.83 -8.92
C ARG A 121 -20.13 9.25 -8.79
N GLU A 122 -20.73 9.07 -7.61
CA GLU A 122 -22.10 9.53 -7.33
C GLU A 122 -22.26 11.04 -7.62
N LEU A 123 -21.32 11.86 -7.14
CA LEU A 123 -21.36 13.31 -7.37
C LEU A 123 -21.14 13.70 -8.83
N GLN A 124 -20.37 12.93 -9.59
CA GLN A 124 -20.23 13.09 -11.04
C GLN A 124 -21.55 12.76 -11.75
N ASP A 125 -22.15 11.61 -11.43
CA ASP A 125 -23.40 11.13 -12.04
C ASP A 125 -24.58 12.07 -11.75
N ASP A 126 -24.61 12.66 -10.55
CA ASP A 126 -25.60 13.67 -10.15
C ASP A 126 -25.34 15.07 -10.75
N GLY A 127 -24.23 15.25 -11.48
CA GLY A 127 -23.86 16.53 -12.12
C GLY A 127 -23.33 17.60 -11.17
N TYR A 128 -22.94 17.23 -9.94
CA TYR A 128 -22.25 18.13 -9.00
C TYR A 128 -20.77 18.29 -9.32
N LEU A 129 -20.19 17.35 -10.05
CA LEU A 129 -18.83 17.40 -10.59
C LEU A 129 -18.87 17.32 -12.11
N ASP A 130 -17.87 17.93 -12.75
CA ASP A 130 -17.66 17.90 -14.20
C ASP A 130 -16.20 17.50 -14.48
N LEU A 131 -15.85 16.29 -14.05
CA LEU A 131 -14.55 15.69 -14.30
C LEU A 131 -14.53 14.99 -15.66
N ASP A 132 -13.36 14.95 -16.30
CA ASP A 132 -13.14 14.20 -17.54
C ASP A 132 -13.43 12.70 -17.29
N PRO A 133 -14.31 12.04 -18.05
CA PRO A 133 -14.60 10.60 -17.88
C PRO A 133 -13.36 9.71 -17.85
N GLN A 134 -12.28 10.09 -18.56
CA GLN A 134 -11.03 9.34 -18.58
C GLN A 134 -10.39 9.17 -17.19
N VAL A 135 -10.70 10.03 -16.21
CA VAL A 135 -10.19 9.88 -14.84
C VAL A 135 -10.73 8.62 -14.15
N PHE A 136 -11.87 8.10 -14.59
CA PHE A 136 -12.50 6.90 -14.01
C PHE A 136 -12.17 5.61 -14.77
N ASP A 137 -11.80 5.72 -16.04
CA ASP A 137 -11.54 4.59 -16.94
C ASP A 137 -10.05 4.26 -17.05
N ARG A 138 -9.17 5.15 -16.60
CA ARG A 138 -7.73 4.90 -16.61
C ARG A 138 -7.39 3.69 -15.73
N GLU A 139 -6.68 2.74 -16.31
CA GLU A 139 -6.16 1.59 -15.58
C GLU A 139 -5.11 2.04 -14.56
N VAL A 140 -5.39 1.75 -13.28
CA VAL A 140 -4.52 2.06 -12.13
C VAL A 140 -4.20 0.84 -11.28
N VAL A 141 -4.69 -0.34 -11.70
CA VAL A 141 -4.46 -1.63 -11.03
C VAL A 141 -3.91 -2.58 -12.07
N LEU A 142 -2.88 -3.35 -11.70
CA LEU A 142 -2.41 -4.45 -12.52
C LEU A 142 -3.47 -5.56 -12.53
N ALA A 143 -4.07 -5.83 -13.69
CA ALA A 143 -5.07 -6.89 -13.84
C ALA A 143 -4.49 -8.30 -13.64
N SER A 144 -3.18 -8.46 -13.82
CA SER A 144 -2.47 -9.72 -13.64
C SER A 144 -1.20 -9.52 -12.82
N THR A 145 -0.97 -10.43 -11.86
CA THR A 145 0.31 -10.58 -11.16
C THR A 145 1.20 -11.62 -11.82
N THR A 146 0.72 -12.26 -12.89
CA THR A 146 1.49 -13.19 -13.71
C THR A 146 1.97 -12.47 -14.95
N TRP A 147 3.26 -12.60 -15.24
CA TRP A 147 3.86 -12.17 -16.49
C TRP A 147 4.64 -13.33 -17.09
N GLU A 148 4.55 -13.46 -18.41
CA GLU A 148 5.42 -14.35 -19.17
C GLU A 148 6.54 -13.51 -19.76
N LEU A 149 7.77 -13.84 -19.41
CA LEU A 149 8.95 -13.23 -20.03
C LEU A 149 9.56 -14.26 -20.97
N PRO A 150 9.39 -14.13 -22.30
CA PRO A 150 10.06 -15.02 -23.24
C PRO A 150 11.57 -14.80 -23.10
N ALA A 151 12.26 -15.80 -22.57
CA ALA A 151 13.70 -15.79 -22.37
C ALA A 151 14.33 -16.98 -23.10
N ARG A 152 15.55 -16.77 -23.60
CA ARG A 152 16.39 -17.84 -24.15
C ARG A 152 17.48 -18.13 -23.13
N ALA A 153 17.59 -19.39 -22.72
CA ALA A 153 18.64 -19.83 -21.83
C ALA A 153 19.72 -20.56 -22.64
N TYR A 154 20.99 -20.37 -22.28
CA TYR A 154 22.12 -21.02 -22.93
C TYR A 154 23.03 -21.65 -21.88
N ALA A 155 23.67 -22.77 -22.23
CA ALA A 155 24.63 -23.46 -21.38
C ALA A 155 25.91 -23.78 -22.14
N ALA A 156 27.05 -23.79 -21.43
CA ALA A 156 28.35 -24.16 -21.97
C ALA A 156 29.18 -24.95 -20.93
N PRO A 157 30.19 -25.74 -21.36
CA PRO A 157 31.13 -26.38 -20.43
C PRO A 157 31.86 -25.38 -19.54
N VAL A 158 32.20 -25.83 -18.32
CA VAL A 158 32.98 -25.03 -17.36
C VAL A 158 34.31 -24.59 -17.98
N GLY A 159 34.62 -23.31 -17.87
CA GLY A 159 35.81 -22.68 -18.47
C GLY A 159 35.56 -22.02 -19.83
N THR A 160 34.36 -22.15 -20.40
CA THR A 160 33.97 -21.39 -21.60
C THR A 160 33.75 -19.91 -21.24
N PRO A 161 34.38 -18.95 -21.94
CA PRO A 161 34.16 -17.54 -21.67
C PRO A 161 32.69 -17.12 -21.91
N PRO A 162 32.12 -16.25 -21.06
CA PRO A 162 30.82 -15.64 -21.33
C PRO A 162 30.86 -14.69 -22.53
N PRO A 163 29.71 -14.33 -23.11
CA PRO A 163 29.63 -13.22 -24.06
C PRO A 163 30.22 -11.95 -23.46
N ALA A 164 30.81 -11.10 -24.31
CA ALA A 164 31.44 -9.86 -23.85
C ALA A 164 30.44 -8.87 -23.25
N ASP A 165 29.20 -8.88 -23.75
CA ASP A 165 28.06 -8.09 -23.28
C ASP A 165 26.74 -8.78 -23.71
N ILE A 166 25.61 -8.12 -23.45
CA ILE A 166 24.27 -8.65 -23.71
C ILE A 166 23.90 -8.71 -25.21
N GLU A 167 24.56 -7.91 -26.04
CA GLU A 167 24.34 -7.86 -27.49
C GLU A 167 25.32 -8.78 -28.24
N ALA A 168 26.43 -9.15 -27.61
CA ALA A 168 27.44 -10.02 -28.17
C ALA A 168 26.87 -11.43 -28.39
N PRO A 169 27.13 -12.05 -29.57
CA PRO A 169 26.72 -13.41 -29.81
C PRO A 169 27.41 -14.37 -28.84
N PHE A 170 26.69 -15.42 -28.45
CA PHE A 170 27.29 -16.50 -27.67
C PHE A 170 28.40 -17.19 -28.49
N GLY A 171 29.58 -17.35 -27.87
CA GLY A 171 30.75 -17.94 -28.52
C GLY A 171 30.62 -19.46 -28.73
N ALA A 172 31.64 -20.05 -29.38
CA ALA A 172 31.69 -21.49 -29.58
C ALA A 172 31.64 -22.26 -28.24
N GLY A 173 30.79 -23.28 -28.16
CA GLY A 173 30.58 -24.10 -26.95
C GLY A 173 29.31 -23.78 -26.16
N TRP A 174 28.65 -22.66 -26.46
CA TRP A 174 27.33 -22.35 -25.93
C TRP A 174 26.23 -23.01 -26.76
N VAL A 175 25.27 -23.63 -26.09
CA VAL A 175 24.12 -24.30 -26.70
C VAL A 175 22.85 -23.73 -26.08
N GLU A 176 21.86 -23.41 -26.91
CA GLU A 176 20.56 -22.98 -26.43
C GLU A 176 19.83 -24.14 -25.73
N LEU A 177 19.37 -23.89 -24.52
CA LEU A 177 18.50 -24.79 -23.79
C LEU A 177 17.10 -24.66 -24.35
N SER A 178 16.65 -25.68 -25.07
CA SER A 178 15.25 -25.81 -25.44
C SER A 178 14.45 -26.42 -24.30
N ARG A 179 13.25 -25.92 -24.07
CA ARG A 179 12.30 -26.56 -23.15
C ARG A 179 11.93 -27.93 -23.75
N PRO A 180 11.98 -29.03 -22.98
CA PRO A 180 11.42 -30.29 -23.46
C PRO A 180 9.93 -30.11 -23.77
N PRO A 181 9.37 -30.82 -24.78
CA PRO A 181 7.96 -30.71 -25.11
C PRO A 181 7.13 -30.99 -23.85
N VAL A 182 6.19 -30.11 -23.54
CA VAL A 182 5.20 -30.34 -22.48
C VAL A 182 4.31 -31.49 -22.97
N PRO A 183 4.17 -32.59 -22.22
CA PRO A 183 3.20 -33.62 -22.58
C PRO A 183 1.81 -32.99 -22.65
N GLU A 184 1.07 -33.23 -23.72
CA GLU A 184 -0.36 -32.87 -23.76
C GLU A 184 -1.07 -33.67 -22.66
N ASP A 185 -1.68 -32.96 -21.70
CA ASP A 185 -2.40 -33.58 -20.57
C ASP A 185 -3.55 -34.48 -21.08
N GLU A 186 -3.63 -35.71 -20.54
CA GLU A 186 -4.82 -36.60 -20.58
C GLU A 186 -5.85 -36.20 -19.51
#